data_AF-D6Z1N0-F1
#
_entry.id   AF-D6Z1N0-F1
#
_cell.length_a   1.000
_cell.length_b   1.000
_cell.length_c   1.000
_cell.angle_alpha   90.00
_cell.angle_beta   90.00
_cell.angle_gamma   90.00
#
_symmetry.space_group_name_H-M   'P 1'
#
loop_
_entity.id
_entity.type
_entity.pdbx_description
1 polymer ?
#
loop_
_entity_poly.entity_id
_entity_poly.type
_entity_poly.pdbx_seq_one_letter_code
_entity_poly.pdbx_strand_id
1 'polypeptide(L)'
;MPYQLPPSSPTLLTRRFLPLGRLLPVAAALLLALAWGGVIPPAGADHSGPYRQSAHGSGTYGVEHPSRSAEGYARGNCGHCHLLHGSAPDADPAGPYPHALFAPTDQWAEPPYGVADNICFACHSGAQGTVMQVENLDYATRYGGFSDSPSDPSFTSVLAAFNAPVTVAGDGSTDGSAHNLHGIHQFMLANQAHFPWYDENSNPCTACHNVHLAQRRQVEPGQPPTPVISKPTAPNQLWGGAGETMAEIGFGGYQPPYWNIPGKRHEPRPAIAAEPGLTPDYVAFCTTCHNPQLQVWSTALGRYLKPIDWGPDGDKHGGAPRDDYSYSFTDSYGLSDYNDNRTLEPYHNHPDGNLVLSCLDCHDPHGSYNAALIRWRINARAYMDSMTNYDYPISRGPFTDHRKNITYVCSRCHPYAGATHHGYKRNDYGDGLNWRLMYESCYDCHADPGYPAWQVNCLSCHGHGSTMVDKDGNLIKTF
;
A
#
# COMPACT_ATOMS: atom_id res chain seq x y z
N MET A 1 -12.43 58.82 26.57
CA MET A 1 -13.46 58.73 27.62
C MET A 1 -13.11 57.54 28.52
N PRO A 2 -12.65 57.76 29.76
CA PRO A 2 -12.33 56.68 30.69
C PRO A 2 -13.58 56.31 31.52
N TYR A 3 -13.90 55.02 31.61
CA TYR A 3 -14.97 54.50 32.45
C TYR A 3 -14.41 54.15 33.85
N GLN A 4 -14.96 54.79 34.88
CA GLN A 4 -14.70 54.53 36.30
C GLN A 4 -15.49 53.31 36.79
N LEU A 5 -14.85 52.49 37.63
CA LEU A 5 -15.48 51.43 38.41
C LEU A 5 -16.06 51.97 39.73
N PRO A 6 -17.22 51.49 40.21
CA PRO A 6 -17.77 51.85 41.53
C PRO A 6 -17.29 50.91 42.67
N PRO A 7 -17.41 51.35 43.95
CA PRO A 7 -16.70 50.79 45.09
C PRO A 7 -17.39 49.60 45.79
N SER A 8 -16.58 48.78 46.46
CA SER A 8 -16.95 47.64 47.30
C SER A 8 -17.45 48.04 48.68
N SER A 9 -18.48 47.35 49.18
CA SER A 9 -18.95 47.38 50.58
C SER A 9 -18.64 46.04 51.27
N PRO A 10 -18.27 46.02 52.56
CA PRO A 10 -17.97 44.78 53.28
C PRO A 10 -19.21 44.22 54.01
N THR A 11 -19.50 42.93 53.84
CA THR A 11 -20.55 42.22 54.57
C THR A 11 -19.94 41.43 55.75
N LEU A 12 -20.40 41.73 56.96
CA LEU A 12 -20.08 41.07 58.22
C LEU A 12 -20.55 39.60 58.24
N LEU A 13 -19.63 38.66 58.44
CA LEU A 13 -19.90 37.25 58.76
C LEU A 13 -19.95 37.05 60.27
N THR A 14 -21.13 36.79 60.81
CA THR A 14 -21.32 36.36 62.20
C THR A 14 -21.09 34.85 62.32
N ARG A 15 -20.07 34.45 63.08
CA ARG A 15 -19.81 33.04 63.45
C ARG A 15 -20.81 32.60 64.53
N ARG A 16 -21.66 31.62 64.22
CA ARG A 16 -22.37 30.82 65.23
C ARG A 16 -21.52 29.60 65.59
N PHE A 17 -21.16 29.48 66.86
CA PHE A 17 -20.53 28.28 67.42
C PHE A 17 -21.58 27.18 67.63
N LEU A 18 -21.29 25.98 67.14
CA LEU A 18 -22.04 24.75 67.44
C LEU A 18 -21.37 24.02 68.63
N PRO A 19 -22.14 23.43 69.56
CA PRO A 19 -21.61 22.84 70.78
C PRO A 19 -20.92 21.48 70.56
N LEU A 20 -19.79 21.30 71.25
CA LEU A 20 -18.78 20.23 71.15
C LEU A 20 -19.23 18.82 71.61
N GLY A 21 -20.53 18.50 71.58
CA GLY A 21 -21.07 17.34 72.31
C GLY A 21 -21.35 16.06 71.51
N ARG A 22 -21.12 16.01 70.19
CA ARG A 22 -21.57 14.88 69.33
C ARG A 22 -20.56 14.40 68.27
N LEU A 23 -19.25 14.57 68.49
CA LEU A 23 -18.24 14.22 67.47
C LEU A 23 -17.53 12.86 67.66
N LEU A 24 -17.78 12.13 68.75
CA LEU A 24 -17.05 10.87 68.99
C LEU A 24 -17.47 9.66 68.11
N PRO A 25 -18.74 9.43 67.71
CA PRO A 25 -19.05 8.27 66.87
C PRO A 25 -18.76 8.49 65.37
N VAL A 26 -18.56 9.73 64.92
CA VAL A 26 -18.24 10.04 63.51
C VAL A 26 -16.74 9.88 63.23
N ALA A 27 -15.88 10.16 64.21
CA ALA A 27 -14.43 10.01 64.09
C ALA A 27 -13.98 8.53 63.98
N ALA A 28 -14.67 7.61 64.67
CA ALA A 28 -14.35 6.18 64.62
C ALA A 28 -14.77 5.52 63.28
N ALA A 29 -15.87 5.96 62.67
CA ALA A 29 -16.30 5.49 61.36
C ALA A 29 -15.39 6.02 60.22
N LEU A 30 -14.87 7.24 60.34
CA LEU A 30 -13.90 7.77 59.38
C LEU A 30 -12.53 7.06 59.45
N LEU A 31 -12.08 6.66 60.64
CA LEU A 31 -10.81 5.96 60.82
C LEU A 31 -10.85 4.51 60.35
N LEU A 32 -11.99 3.82 60.43
CA LEU A 32 -12.17 2.50 59.82
C LEU A 32 -12.31 2.56 58.29
N ALA A 33 -12.92 3.62 57.74
CA ALA A 33 -12.94 3.86 56.30
C ALA A 33 -11.56 4.24 55.72
N LEU A 34 -10.65 4.78 56.56
CA LEU A 34 -9.25 5.04 56.19
C LEU A 34 -8.35 3.80 56.28
N ALA A 35 -8.68 2.83 57.16
CA ALA A 35 -7.92 1.58 57.30
C ALA A 35 -8.35 0.49 56.31
N TRP A 36 -9.58 0.56 55.79
CA TRP A 36 -10.12 -0.29 54.72
C TRP A 36 -10.42 0.49 53.43
N GLY A 37 -9.93 1.72 53.36
CA GLY A 37 -9.76 2.46 52.12
C GLY A 37 -8.63 1.82 51.35
N GLY A 38 -8.92 0.64 50.79
CA GLY A 38 -8.09 0.04 49.76
C GLY A 38 -7.70 1.16 48.83
N VAL A 39 -6.39 1.28 48.61
CA VAL A 39 -5.85 1.96 47.46
C VAL A 39 -6.53 1.29 46.27
N ILE A 40 -7.69 1.79 45.88
CA ILE A 40 -8.12 1.75 44.49
C ILE A 40 -7.12 2.73 43.91
N PRO A 41 -6.02 2.28 43.27
CA PRO A 41 -5.23 3.21 42.50
C PRO A 41 -6.26 3.95 41.62
N PRO A 42 -6.22 5.30 41.55
CA PRO A 42 -7.06 5.99 40.58
C PRO A 42 -6.84 5.22 39.29
N ALA A 43 -7.90 4.62 38.75
CA ALA A 43 -7.83 3.90 37.49
C ALA A 43 -7.17 4.91 36.56
N GLY A 44 -5.88 4.69 36.30
CA GLY A 44 -5.05 5.70 35.68
C GLY A 44 -5.78 6.03 34.40
N ALA A 45 -6.21 7.28 34.24
CA ALA A 45 -6.65 7.73 32.95
C ALA A 45 -5.53 7.31 32.01
N ASP A 46 -5.84 6.37 31.14
CA ASP A 46 -4.84 5.61 30.44
C ASP A 46 -4.21 6.54 29.41
N HIS A 47 -3.16 7.26 29.84
CA HIS A 47 -2.56 8.35 29.08
C HIS A 47 -1.88 7.88 27.79
N SER A 48 -1.92 6.57 27.48
CA SER A 48 -1.49 6.03 26.20
C SER A 48 -2.46 6.34 25.04
N GLY A 49 -3.68 6.83 25.31
CA GLY A 49 -4.64 7.18 24.25
C GLY A 49 -4.86 6.03 23.24
N PRO A 50 -4.92 6.30 21.92
CA PRO A 50 -5.17 5.27 20.90
C PRO A 50 -4.02 4.25 20.76
N TYR A 51 -2.83 4.50 21.33
CA TYR A 51 -1.67 3.62 21.18
C TYR A 51 -1.92 2.19 21.66
N ARG A 52 -2.66 2.01 22.76
CA ARG A 52 -3.00 0.66 23.27
C ARG A 52 -3.87 -0.16 22.34
N GLN A 53 -4.53 0.49 21.37
CA GLN A 53 -5.33 -0.17 20.35
C GLN A 53 -4.48 -0.49 19.09
N SER A 54 -3.26 0.05 18.99
CA SER A 54 -2.37 -0.23 17.88
C SER A 54 -1.74 -1.63 17.99
N ALA A 55 -1.27 -2.15 16.86
CA ALA A 55 -0.45 -3.34 16.75
C ALA A 55 0.77 -3.27 17.67
N HIS A 56 1.32 -2.08 17.88
CA HIS A 56 2.57 -1.85 18.59
C HIS A 56 2.38 -1.61 20.08
N GLY A 57 1.27 -0.97 20.49
CA GLY A 57 1.02 -0.62 21.90
C GLY A 57 0.18 -1.63 22.69
N SER A 58 -0.22 -2.74 22.07
CA SER A 58 -1.00 -3.78 22.74
C SER A 58 -0.19 -4.53 23.81
N GLY A 59 -0.75 -4.67 25.02
CA GLY A 59 -0.16 -5.51 26.05
C GLY A 59 -0.10 -7.01 25.71
N THR A 60 -0.86 -7.46 24.71
CA THR A 60 -0.94 -8.87 24.34
C THR A 60 0.00 -9.24 23.20
N TYR A 61 0.14 -8.37 22.19
CA TYR A 61 0.90 -8.66 20.97
C TYR A 61 1.76 -7.48 20.48
N GLY A 62 1.85 -6.41 21.28
CA GLY A 62 2.66 -5.23 20.99
C GLY A 62 4.16 -5.51 20.97
N VAL A 63 4.93 -4.45 20.70
CA VAL A 63 6.39 -4.53 20.64
C VAL A 63 6.93 -4.93 22.02
N GLU A 64 7.92 -5.81 22.00
CA GLU A 64 8.61 -6.27 23.19
C GLU A 64 10.11 -6.33 22.92
N HIS A 65 10.82 -5.27 23.30
CA HIS A 65 12.26 -5.20 23.24
C HIS A 65 12.86 -6.02 24.42
N PRO A 66 13.77 -6.99 24.18
CA PRO A 66 14.26 -7.89 25.21
C PRO A 66 14.92 -7.18 26.41
N SER A 67 15.77 -6.18 26.16
CA SER A 67 16.41 -5.41 27.24
C SER A 67 15.40 -4.64 28.10
N ARG A 68 14.38 -4.02 27.48
CA ARG A 68 13.32 -3.28 28.20
C ARG A 68 12.44 -4.22 29.01
N SER A 69 12.16 -5.39 28.46
CA SER A 69 11.42 -6.43 29.18
C SER A 69 12.19 -6.91 30.40
N ALA A 70 13.52 -7.06 30.31
CA ALA A 70 14.38 -7.38 31.45
C ALA A 70 14.42 -6.26 32.52
N GLU A 71 14.23 -5.00 32.12
CA GLU A 71 14.06 -3.85 33.03
C GLU A 71 12.65 -3.77 33.64
N GLY A 72 11.71 -4.65 33.26
CA GLY A 72 10.35 -4.72 33.78
C GLY A 72 9.31 -3.92 32.99
N TYR A 73 9.63 -3.43 31.80
CA TYR A 73 8.65 -2.76 30.94
C TYR A 73 7.66 -3.79 30.38
N ALA A 74 6.37 -3.55 30.58
CA ALA A 74 5.31 -4.38 30.00
C ALA A 74 5.34 -4.32 28.46
N ARG A 75 5.01 -5.43 27.77
CA ARG A 75 4.81 -5.46 26.31
C ARG A 75 3.91 -4.31 25.84
N GLY A 76 4.24 -3.70 24.70
CA GLY A 76 3.49 -2.58 24.14
C GLY A 76 3.64 -1.26 24.92
N ASN A 77 4.55 -1.18 25.89
CA ASN A 77 4.98 0.08 26.48
C ASN A 77 5.81 0.92 25.49
N CYS A 78 5.64 2.24 25.50
CA CYS A 78 6.40 3.17 24.66
C CYS A 78 7.93 3.01 24.79
N GLY A 79 8.42 2.56 25.95
CA GLY A 79 9.83 2.28 26.23
C GLY A 79 10.45 1.20 25.32
N HIS A 80 9.63 0.38 24.64
CA HIS A 80 10.11 -0.57 23.64
C HIS A 80 10.51 0.07 22.31
N CYS A 81 10.13 1.33 22.09
CA CYS A 81 10.51 2.12 20.90
C CYS A 81 11.28 3.39 21.26
N HIS A 82 11.03 3.95 22.45
CA HIS A 82 11.61 5.21 22.90
C HIS A 82 12.52 5.05 24.12
N LEU A 83 13.63 5.76 24.11
CA LEU A 83 14.55 5.95 25.23
C LEU A 83 14.04 7.06 26.15
N LEU A 84 13.07 6.73 27.01
CA LEU A 84 12.30 7.70 27.79
C LEU A 84 13.02 8.32 29.01
N HIS A 85 14.27 7.94 29.29
CA HIS A 85 14.94 8.36 30.55
C HIS A 85 16.42 8.75 30.46
N GLY A 86 17.03 8.90 29.28
CA GLY A 86 18.44 9.34 29.16
C GLY A 86 19.48 8.45 29.86
N SER A 87 19.07 7.33 30.45
CA SER A 87 19.90 6.46 31.28
C SER A 87 19.44 5.01 31.13
N ALA A 88 19.81 4.37 30.03
CA ALA A 88 20.21 2.99 30.13
C ALA A 88 21.70 2.98 29.81
N PRO A 89 22.59 2.65 30.77
CA PRO A 89 24.04 2.70 30.56
C PRO A 89 24.53 1.77 29.43
N ASP A 90 23.65 0.91 28.93
CA ASP A 90 23.92 -0.06 27.86
C ASP A 90 23.10 0.20 26.58
N ALA A 91 22.27 1.25 26.52
CA ALA A 91 21.43 1.56 25.36
C ALA A 91 22.12 2.55 24.43
N ASP A 92 22.83 1.99 23.45
CA ASP A 92 23.47 2.65 22.33
C ASP A 92 24.53 3.74 22.68
N PRO A 93 25.83 3.51 22.41
CA PRO A 93 26.87 4.52 22.65
C PRO A 93 26.63 5.86 21.91
N ALA A 94 25.72 5.91 20.93
CA ALA A 94 25.35 7.12 20.21
C ALA A 94 24.35 8.05 20.94
N GLY A 95 23.69 7.59 22.01
CA GLY A 95 22.58 8.32 22.65
C GLY A 95 21.28 8.25 21.84
N PRO A 96 20.20 8.95 22.26
CA PRO A 96 18.90 8.86 21.60
C PRO A 96 18.90 9.49 20.21
N TYR A 97 18.32 8.76 19.25
CA TYR A 97 17.99 9.27 17.92
C TYR A 97 16.82 10.26 17.97
N PRO A 98 16.52 11.01 16.89
CA PRO A 98 15.37 11.91 16.84
C PRO A 98 14.08 11.25 17.35
N HIS A 99 13.23 12.04 18.01
CA HIS A 99 12.04 11.55 18.73
C HIS A 99 12.34 10.55 19.88
N ALA A 100 13.56 10.60 20.41
CA ALA A 100 14.05 9.73 21.47
C ALA A 100 13.97 8.24 21.12
N LEU A 101 14.21 7.87 19.87
CA LEU A 101 14.17 6.47 19.42
C LEU A 101 15.46 5.72 19.80
N PHE A 102 15.37 4.40 19.98
CA PHE A 102 16.54 3.57 20.32
C PHE A 102 17.39 3.17 19.10
N ALA A 103 16.88 3.38 17.89
CA ALA A 103 17.56 3.07 16.64
C ALA A 103 17.34 4.22 15.63
N PRO A 104 18.21 4.35 14.62
CA PRO A 104 18.11 5.41 13.63
C PRO A 104 16.77 5.46 12.90
N THR A 105 16.39 6.68 12.51
CA THR A 105 15.38 6.95 11.48
C THR A 105 16.00 7.54 10.22
N ASP A 106 17.29 7.86 10.26
CA ASP A 106 17.97 8.82 9.40
C ASP A 106 19.19 8.26 8.66
N GLN A 107 19.42 6.96 8.70
CA GLN A 107 20.37 6.33 7.79
C GLN A 107 19.67 6.23 6.43
N TRP A 108 19.59 7.37 5.74
CA TRP A 108 19.00 7.55 4.40
C TRP A 108 19.80 6.83 3.31
N ALA A 109 20.40 5.69 3.63
CA ALA A 109 21.13 4.89 2.68
C ALA A 109 20.19 4.47 1.55
N GLU A 110 20.72 4.46 0.33
CA GLU A 110 20.14 3.64 -0.72
C GLU A 110 20.30 2.16 -0.30
N PRO A 111 19.41 1.25 -0.71
CA PRO A 111 19.57 -0.17 -0.46
C PRO A 111 20.94 -0.70 -0.93
N PRO A 112 21.42 -1.84 -0.41
CA PRO A 112 20.71 -2.73 0.51
C PRO A 112 20.68 -2.20 1.95
N TYR A 113 19.51 -2.32 2.58
CA TYR A 113 19.27 -1.98 3.98
C TYR A 113 19.68 -3.11 4.93
N GLY A 114 20.15 -2.74 6.11
CA GLY A 114 20.37 -3.61 7.27
C GLY A 114 19.32 -3.41 8.38
N VAL A 115 19.30 -4.34 9.33
CA VAL A 115 18.43 -4.27 10.52
C VAL A 115 18.72 -3.07 11.43
N ALA A 116 19.89 -2.45 11.30
CA ALA A 116 20.32 -1.29 12.08
C ALA A 116 19.97 0.06 11.41
N ASP A 117 19.60 0.05 10.12
CA ASP A 117 19.46 1.29 9.33
C ASP A 117 18.13 1.99 9.60
N ASN A 118 17.13 1.24 10.07
CA ASN A 118 15.79 1.76 10.36
C ASN A 118 15.18 1.01 11.54
N ILE A 119 14.65 1.74 12.52
CA ILE A 119 13.96 1.15 13.68
C ILE A 119 12.88 0.12 13.29
N CYS A 120 12.18 0.32 12.16
CA CYS A 120 11.20 -0.64 11.67
C CYS A 120 11.86 -1.98 11.31
N PHE A 121 13.06 -1.99 10.72
CA PHE A 121 13.78 -3.21 10.34
C PHE A 121 14.35 -3.98 11.52
N ALA A 122 14.55 -3.34 12.67
CA ALA A 122 14.88 -4.03 13.92
C ALA A 122 13.77 -5.01 14.35
N CYS A 123 12.53 -4.79 13.88
CA CYS A 123 11.39 -5.69 14.11
C CYS A 123 10.95 -6.45 12.83
N HIS A 124 10.87 -5.74 11.70
CA HIS A 124 10.26 -6.22 10.46
C HIS A 124 11.27 -6.83 9.48
N SER A 125 12.22 -7.61 10.01
CA SER A 125 13.25 -8.34 9.26
C SER A 125 13.09 -9.86 9.37
N GLY A 126 11.92 -10.33 9.81
CA GLY A 126 11.64 -11.76 9.97
C GLY A 126 12.56 -12.37 11.02
N ALA A 127 13.21 -13.48 10.69
CA ALA A 127 14.12 -14.18 11.60
C ALA A 127 15.36 -13.36 12.00
N GLN A 128 15.66 -12.25 11.31
CA GLN A 128 16.79 -11.37 11.61
C GLN A 128 16.45 -10.24 12.59
N GLY A 129 15.20 -10.15 13.06
CA GLY A 129 14.77 -9.13 14.00
C GLY A 129 15.61 -9.12 15.28
N THR A 130 16.26 -7.99 15.56
CA THR A 130 17.11 -7.78 16.74
C THR A 130 16.30 -7.37 17.97
N VAL A 131 15.12 -6.78 17.76
CA VAL A 131 14.20 -6.36 18.82
C VAL A 131 13.06 -7.35 18.93
N MET A 132 12.38 -7.60 17.82
CA MET A 132 11.29 -8.55 17.76
C MET A 132 11.31 -9.21 16.39
N GLN A 133 11.04 -10.50 16.30
CA GLN A 133 10.93 -11.17 15.01
C GLN A 133 9.49 -11.06 14.52
N VAL A 134 9.26 -10.18 13.55
CA VAL A 134 7.95 -10.02 12.92
C VAL A 134 8.05 -10.47 11.46
N GLU A 135 7.24 -11.47 11.12
CA GLU A 135 7.02 -11.88 9.75
C GLU A 135 6.00 -10.95 9.08
N ASN A 136 6.36 -10.43 7.92
CA ASN A 136 5.50 -9.62 7.08
C ASN A 136 5.61 -10.16 5.67
N LEU A 137 4.69 -11.06 5.38
CA LEU A 137 4.58 -11.68 4.07
C LEU A 137 4.11 -10.64 3.04
N ASP A 138 4.58 -10.77 1.81
CA ASP A 138 4.11 -9.96 0.69
C ASP A 138 2.59 -10.13 0.45
N TYR A 139 2.01 -9.26 -0.37
CA TYR A 139 0.57 -9.25 -0.56
C TYR A 139 0.04 -10.57 -1.14
N ALA A 140 0.75 -11.17 -2.10
CA ALA A 140 0.32 -12.41 -2.74
C ALA A 140 0.28 -13.56 -1.73
N THR A 141 1.24 -13.66 -0.84
CA THR A 141 1.26 -14.68 0.21
C THR A 141 0.21 -14.37 1.29
N ARG A 142 0.19 -13.15 1.82
CA ARG A 142 -0.70 -12.78 2.94
C ARG A 142 -2.19 -12.77 2.58
N TYR A 143 -2.53 -12.20 1.43
CA TYR A 143 -3.91 -11.94 1.02
C TYR A 143 -4.34 -12.73 -0.22
N GLY A 144 -3.39 -13.12 -1.07
CA GLY A 144 -3.62 -14.03 -2.19
C GLY A 144 -3.61 -15.51 -1.80
N GLY A 145 -3.13 -15.86 -0.60
CA GLY A 145 -3.17 -17.23 -0.06
C GLY A 145 -2.17 -18.18 -0.65
N PHE A 146 -1.15 -17.66 -1.31
CA PHE A 146 -0.05 -18.47 -1.80
C PHE A 146 0.89 -18.83 -0.66
N SER A 147 1.62 -19.92 -0.84
CA SER A 147 2.63 -20.38 0.11
C SER A 147 4.02 -20.11 -0.46
N ASP A 148 4.97 -19.80 0.41
CA ASP A 148 6.39 -19.81 0.11
C ASP A 148 6.80 -21.22 -0.33
N SER A 149 6.85 -21.44 -1.64
CA SER A 149 7.44 -22.63 -2.25
C SER A 149 8.77 -22.22 -2.86
N PRO A 150 9.77 -23.11 -2.98
CA PRO A 150 11.00 -22.82 -3.73
C PRO A 150 10.75 -22.36 -5.19
N SER A 151 9.58 -22.65 -5.75
CA SER A 151 9.13 -22.18 -7.07
C SER A 151 8.47 -20.78 -7.05
N ASP A 152 8.14 -20.28 -5.87
CA ASP A 152 7.29 -19.12 -5.61
C ASP A 152 8.05 -18.16 -4.67
N PRO A 153 8.88 -17.24 -5.21
CA PRO A 153 9.71 -16.39 -4.39
C PRO A 153 8.82 -15.35 -3.71
N SER A 154 8.59 -15.50 -2.42
CA SER A 154 7.86 -14.54 -1.60
C SER A 154 8.79 -13.96 -0.54
N PHE A 155 8.50 -12.73 -0.13
CA PHE A 155 9.23 -12.07 0.93
C PHE A 155 8.61 -12.40 2.27
N THR A 156 9.43 -12.84 3.22
CA THR A 156 8.97 -13.15 4.59
C THR A 156 9.04 -11.93 5.53
N SER A 157 9.60 -10.81 5.07
CA SER A 157 9.76 -9.60 5.86
C SER A 157 9.75 -8.34 5.01
N VAL A 158 9.44 -7.20 5.66
CA VAL A 158 9.47 -5.88 5.02
C VAL A 158 10.89 -5.54 4.57
N LEU A 159 11.91 -5.84 5.40
CA LEU A 159 13.32 -5.66 5.03
C LEU A 159 13.67 -6.43 3.75
N ALA A 160 13.25 -7.71 3.65
CA ALA A 160 13.52 -8.52 2.47
C ALA A 160 12.85 -7.95 1.21
N ALA A 161 11.62 -7.42 1.33
CA ALA A 161 10.93 -6.78 0.21
C ALA A 161 11.64 -5.49 -0.25
N PHE A 162 12.04 -4.60 0.67
CA PHE A 162 12.79 -3.39 0.30
C PHE A 162 14.17 -3.67 -0.26
N ASN A 163 14.77 -4.82 0.08
CA ASN A 163 16.04 -5.29 -0.47
C ASN A 163 15.87 -6.22 -1.68
N ALA A 164 14.66 -6.39 -2.20
CA ALA A 164 14.42 -7.23 -3.36
C ALA A 164 15.27 -6.74 -4.53
N PRO A 165 16.07 -7.62 -5.18
CA PRO A 165 16.94 -7.19 -6.25
C PRO A 165 16.08 -6.76 -7.44
N VAL A 166 16.13 -5.47 -7.76
CA VAL A 166 15.52 -4.93 -8.97
C VAL A 166 16.61 -4.82 -10.03
N THR A 167 16.42 -5.49 -11.17
CA THR A 167 17.30 -5.28 -12.33
C THR A 167 16.82 -4.05 -13.08
N VAL A 168 17.57 -2.94 -12.98
CA VAL A 168 17.33 -1.75 -13.79
C VAL A 168 18.17 -1.80 -15.06
N ALA A 169 17.56 -1.28 -16.12
CA ALA A 169 18.14 -0.96 -17.40
C ALA A 169 19.50 -0.23 -17.37
N GLY A 170 20.61 -0.93 -17.60
CA GLY A 170 21.80 -0.31 -18.21
C GLY A 170 22.87 0.29 -17.30
N ASP A 171 22.74 0.21 -15.98
CA ASP A 171 23.82 0.53 -15.03
C ASP A 171 24.36 -0.71 -14.28
N GLY A 172 23.62 -1.84 -14.34
CA GLY A 172 23.98 -3.05 -13.60
C GLY A 172 23.75 -2.95 -12.10
N SER A 173 23.04 -1.91 -11.62
CA SER A 173 22.68 -1.81 -10.21
C SER A 173 21.55 -2.79 -9.88
N THR A 174 21.68 -3.47 -8.75
CA THR A 174 20.79 -4.54 -8.28
C THR A 174 20.10 -4.18 -6.99
N ASP A 175 20.11 -2.91 -6.63
CA ASP A 175 20.06 -2.57 -5.21
C ASP A 175 18.64 -2.13 -4.86
N GLY A 176 17.88 -3.09 -4.32
CA GLY A 176 16.60 -2.90 -3.63
C GLY A 176 15.39 -2.47 -4.45
N SER A 177 14.30 -2.22 -3.74
CA SER A 177 12.98 -1.87 -4.27
C SER A 177 12.99 -0.55 -5.03
N ALA A 178 12.23 -0.45 -6.11
CA ALA A 178 12.02 0.81 -6.83
C ALA A 178 11.22 1.85 -6.02
N HIS A 179 10.60 1.43 -4.90
CA HIS A 179 9.96 2.28 -3.90
C HIS A 179 10.86 2.42 -2.67
N ASN A 180 12.17 2.62 -2.85
CA ASN A 180 13.11 2.64 -1.73
C ASN A 180 12.84 3.80 -0.75
N LEU A 181 13.30 3.62 0.49
CA LEU A 181 13.06 4.57 1.58
C LEU A 181 13.77 5.91 1.36
N HIS A 182 14.89 5.93 0.63
CA HIS A 182 15.62 7.16 0.30
C HIS A 182 14.79 8.07 -0.61
N GLY A 183 14.24 7.53 -1.69
CA GLY A 183 13.39 8.25 -2.63
C GLY A 183 12.10 8.74 -1.99
N ILE A 184 11.48 7.94 -1.11
CA ILE A 184 10.31 8.37 -0.33
C ILE A 184 10.66 9.57 0.55
N HIS A 185 11.77 9.49 1.30
CA HIS A 185 12.20 10.59 2.16
C HIS A 185 12.41 11.89 1.38
N GLN A 186 13.18 11.82 0.28
CA GLN A 186 13.44 12.97 -0.57
C GLN A 186 12.16 13.56 -1.18
N PHE A 187 11.25 12.70 -1.62
CA PHE A 187 9.97 13.14 -2.17
C PHE A 187 9.13 13.90 -1.13
N MET A 188 9.03 13.38 0.09
CA MET A 188 8.26 14.02 1.15
C MET A 188 8.86 15.39 1.56
N LEU A 189 10.20 15.48 1.66
CA LEU A 189 10.90 16.74 1.94
C LEU A 189 10.78 17.76 0.80
N ALA A 190 10.77 17.31 -0.46
CA ALA A 190 10.60 18.21 -1.60
C ALA A 190 9.16 18.77 -1.71
N ASN A 191 8.17 18.11 -1.08
CA ASN A 191 6.76 18.41 -1.22
C ASN A 191 6.10 18.85 0.10
N GLN A 192 6.81 19.63 0.91
CA GLN A 192 6.34 20.13 2.22
C GLN A 192 5.01 20.89 2.18
N ALA A 193 4.69 21.58 1.08
CA ALA A 193 3.39 22.23 0.92
C ALA A 193 2.22 21.22 0.96
N HIS A 194 2.47 19.98 0.55
CA HIS A 194 1.51 18.88 0.57
C HIS A 194 1.64 18.00 1.81
N PHE A 195 2.85 17.89 2.39
CA PHE A 195 3.16 17.06 3.54
C PHE A 195 3.83 17.85 4.69
N PRO A 196 3.16 18.87 5.26
CA PRO A 196 3.79 19.81 6.19
C PRO A 196 4.16 19.22 7.56
N TRP A 197 3.81 17.96 7.82
CA TRP A 197 4.09 17.25 9.06
C TRP A 197 5.39 16.43 9.00
N TYR A 198 5.89 16.16 7.80
CA TYR A 198 7.08 15.35 7.57
C TYR A 198 8.30 16.26 7.59
N ASP A 199 9.41 15.85 8.20
CA ASP A 199 10.62 16.66 8.32
C ASP A 199 11.90 15.83 8.11
N GLU A 200 13.07 16.47 8.21
CA GLU A 200 14.36 15.80 8.04
C GLU A 200 14.66 14.72 9.09
N ASN A 201 13.86 14.60 10.15
CA ASN A 201 14.02 13.58 11.19
C ASN A 201 12.99 12.43 11.04
N SER A 202 12.03 12.59 10.13
CA SER A 202 10.91 11.68 9.95
C SER A 202 11.33 10.39 9.26
N ASN A 203 10.97 9.24 9.84
CA ASN A 203 11.23 7.94 9.23
C ASN A 203 10.41 7.77 7.92
N PRO A 204 10.94 7.27 6.79
CA PRO A 204 10.20 7.17 5.54
C PRO A 204 9.05 6.16 5.61
N CYS A 205 9.15 5.16 6.47
CA CYS A 205 8.05 4.25 6.76
C CYS A 205 6.82 5.00 7.32
N THR A 206 7.02 6.13 8.02
CA THR A 206 5.89 6.88 8.59
C THR A 206 5.13 7.71 7.57
N ALA A 207 5.66 7.90 6.36
CA ALA A 207 4.93 8.50 5.24
C ALA A 207 3.63 7.73 4.92
N CYS A 208 3.64 6.41 5.15
CA CYS A 208 2.53 5.50 4.87
C CYS A 208 1.89 4.88 6.11
N HIS A 209 2.57 4.94 7.26
CA HIS A 209 2.16 4.26 8.49
C HIS A 209 2.27 5.16 9.71
N ASN A 210 1.26 5.15 10.57
CA ASN A 210 1.41 5.69 11.91
C ASN A 210 1.51 4.54 12.91
N VAL A 211 2.71 4.27 13.43
CA VAL A 211 2.95 3.16 14.37
C VAL A 211 2.13 3.27 15.67
N HIS A 212 1.72 4.49 16.03
CA HIS A 212 0.86 4.74 17.18
C HIS A 212 -0.61 4.37 16.93
N LEU A 213 -1.01 4.18 15.68
CA LEU A 213 -2.39 3.89 15.30
C LEU A 213 -2.53 2.55 14.56
N ALA A 214 -1.53 2.17 13.77
CA ALA A 214 -1.54 1.03 12.86
C ALA A 214 -2.02 -0.21 13.61
N GLN A 215 -3.12 -0.80 13.15
CA GLN A 215 -3.71 -1.97 13.80
C GLN A 215 -3.08 -3.25 13.27
N ARG A 216 -3.29 -4.36 13.96
CA ARG A 216 -2.86 -5.66 13.46
C ARG A 216 -3.85 -6.07 12.37
N ARG A 217 -3.46 -6.09 11.09
CA ARG A 217 -4.39 -6.51 10.02
C ARG A 217 -4.89 -7.93 10.26
N GLN A 218 -6.11 -8.02 10.73
CA GLN A 218 -6.89 -9.23 10.84
C GLN A 218 -7.95 -9.17 9.75
N VAL A 219 -7.93 -10.15 8.86
CA VAL A 219 -9.00 -10.35 7.88
C VAL A 219 -9.73 -11.64 8.29
N GLU A 220 -10.28 -11.61 9.51
CA GLU A 220 -11.04 -12.73 10.05
C GLU A 220 -12.47 -12.73 9.48
N PRO A 221 -13.10 -13.90 9.30
CA PRO A 221 -14.48 -13.97 8.83
C PRO A 221 -15.43 -13.13 9.70
N GLY A 222 -16.16 -12.21 9.06
CA GLY A 222 -17.18 -11.38 9.71
C GLY A 222 -16.64 -10.19 10.49
N GLN A 223 -15.34 -9.89 10.43
CA GLN A 223 -14.77 -8.66 10.98
C GLN A 223 -14.47 -7.66 9.85
N PRO A 224 -14.68 -6.35 10.08
CA PRO A 224 -14.25 -5.33 9.13
C PRO A 224 -12.72 -5.37 8.98
N PRO A 225 -12.18 -4.93 7.82
CA PRO A 225 -10.74 -4.83 7.67
C PRO A 225 -10.20 -3.83 8.71
N THR A 226 -9.22 -4.25 9.49
CA THR A 226 -8.52 -3.35 10.41
C THR A 226 -7.41 -2.62 9.64
N PRO A 227 -7.45 -1.28 9.55
CA PRO A 227 -6.50 -0.52 8.76
C PRO A 227 -5.09 -0.49 9.37
N VAL A 228 -4.09 -0.57 8.51
CA VAL A 228 -2.65 -0.57 8.88
C VAL A 228 -1.88 0.63 8.34
N ILE A 229 -2.50 1.36 7.42
CA ILE A 229 -1.94 2.52 6.75
C ILE A 229 -2.58 3.78 7.30
N SER A 230 -1.84 4.88 7.21
CA SER A 230 -2.33 6.23 7.45
C SER A 230 -2.12 7.01 6.19
N LYS A 231 -3.15 7.73 5.73
CA LYS A 231 -3.05 8.49 4.47
C LYS A 231 -1.93 9.54 4.61
N PRO A 232 -1.03 9.70 3.62
CA PRO A 232 0.10 10.62 3.76
C PRO A 232 -0.28 12.08 4.05
N THR A 233 -1.47 12.53 3.64
CA THR A 233 -2.02 13.87 3.94
C THR A 233 -2.76 13.96 5.27
N ALA A 234 -3.02 12.82 5.92
CA ALA A 234 -3.71 12.72 7.21
C ALA A 234 -3.01 11.67 8.11
N PRO A 235 -1.75 11.92 8.51
CA PRO A 235 -0.90 10.91 9.17
C PRO A 235 -1.45 10.44 10.53
N ASN A 236 -2.33 11.22 11.16
CA ASN A 236 -2.94 10.90 12.46
C ASN A 236 -4.30 10.20 12.33
N GLN A 237 -4.63 9.69 11.14
CA GLN A 237 -5.85 8.94 10.86
C GLN A 237 -5.48 7.64 10.15
N LEU A 238 -6.14 6.55 10.53
CA LEU A 238 -6.03 5.30 9.79
C LEU A 238 -6.83 5.40 8.50
N TRP A 239 -6.35 4.76 7.44
CA TRP A 239 -7.01 4.68 6.14
C TRP A 239 -7.34 3.23 5.79
N GLY A 240 -8.51 3.00 5.19
CA GLY A 240 -8.94 1.67 4.76
C GLY A 240 -9.96 1.01 5.69
N GLY A 241 -10.67 1.81 6.49
CA GLY A 241 -11.80 1.37 7.30
C GLY A 241 -13.14 1.47 6.56
N ALA A 242 -14.24 1.47 7.32
CA ALA A 242 -15.58 1.70 6.76
C ALA A 242 -15.66 3.10 6.11
N GLY A 243 -16.19 3.21 4.90
CA GLY A 243 -16.17 4.47 4.14
C GLY A 243 -14.95 4.66 3.24
N GLU A 244 -13.92 3.81 3.36
CA GLU A 244 -12.62 3.94 2.70
C GLU A 244 -12.18 2.62 2.03
N THR A 245 -13.14 1.91 1.45
CA THR A 245 -12.93 0.60 0.82
C THR A 245 -13.17 0.67 -0.68
N MET A 246 -12.66 -0.31 -1.42
CA MET A 246 -12.91 -0.41 -2.85
C MET A 246 -14.39 -0.66 -3.19
N ALA A 247 -15.24 -1.04 -2.23
CA ALA A 247 -16.69 -1.10 -2.43
C ALA A 247 -17.35 0.28 -2.61
N GLU A 248 -16.67 1.35 -2.20
CA GLU A 248 -17.20 2.72 -2.20
C GLU A 248 -16.63 3.56 -3.36
N ILE A 249 -15.90 2.95 -4.30
CA ILE A 249 -15.31 3.66 -5.43
C ILE A 249 -16.41 4.17 -6.39
N GLY A 250 -16.35 5.46 -6.72
CA GLY A 250 -17.48 6.17 -7.36
C GLY A 250 -17.64 6.00 -8.88
N PHE A 251 -16.74 5.28 -9.56
CA PHE A 251 -16.65 5.27 -11.03
C PHE A 251 -16.68 3.88 -11.68
N GLY A 252 -17.12 2.86 -10.93
CA GLY A 252 -17.28 1.51 -11.46
C GLY A 252 -17.38 0.46 -10.36
N GLY A 253 -17.41 -0.79 -10.78
CA GLY A 253 -17.40 -1.93 -9.89
C GLY A 253 -16.00 -2.39 -9.54
N TYR A 254 -15.75 -2.70 -8.28
CA TYR A 254 -14.55 -3.43 -7.88
C TYR A 254 -14.87 -4.90 -7.65
N GLN A 255 -14.10 -5.75 -8.33
CA GLN A 255 -14.11 -7.19 -8.15
C GLN A 255 -12.74 -7.63 -7.67
N PRO A 256 -12.60 -8.11 -6.43
CA PRO A 256 -11.32 -8.66 -5.99
C PRO A 256 -10.91 -9.85 -6.87
N PRO A 257 -9.60 -9.99 -7.18
CA PRO A 257 -9.06 -11.15 -7.89
C PRO A 257 -9.33 -12.45 -7.12
N TYR A 258 -9.17 -13.59 -7.79
CA TYR A 258 -9.18 -14.87 -7.10
C TYR A 258 -7.99 -15.00 -6.13
N TRP A 259 -8.31 -15.47 -4.92
CA TRP A 259 -7.41 -16.14 -3.99
C TRP A 259 -6.84 -17.40 -4.65
N ASN A 260 -5.74 -17.94 -4.15
CA ASN A 260 -4.82 -18.96 -4.73
C ASN A 260 -5.32 -20.06 -5.69
N ILE A 261 -6.62 -20.31 -5.82
CA ILE A 261 -7.26 -21.22 -6.76
C ILE A 261 -8.34 -20.46 -7.56
N PRO A 262 -8.23 -20.39 -8.91
CA PRO A 262 -9.24 -19.76 -9.74
C PRO A 262 -10.64 -20.34 -9.53
N GLY A 263 -11.67 -19.49 -9.49
CA GLY A 263 -13.07 -19.92 -9.42
C GLY A 263 -13.54 -20.42 -8.05
N LYS A 264 -12.72 -20.27 -6.99
CA LYS A 264 -13.06 -20.78 -5.65
C LYS A 264 -13.30 -19.69 -4.63
N ARG A 265 -12.32 -18.78 -4.49
CA ARG A 265 -12.27 -17.81 -3.40
C ARG A 265 -11.65 -16.52 -3.89
N HIS A 266 -11.95 -15.39 -3.26
CA HIS A 266 -11.49 -14.07 -3.68
C HIS A 266 -10.47 -13.48 -2.69
N GLU A 267 -9.65 -12.53 -3.11
CA GLU A 267 -8.83 -11.72 -2.20
C GLU A 267 -9.71 -10.72 -1.42
N PRO A 268 -9.27 -10.18 -0.27
CA PRO A 268 -7.99 -10.43 0.43
C PRO A 268 -8.02 -11.60 1.44
N ARG A 269 -9.11 -12.36 1.53
CA ARG A 269 -9.23 -13.53 2.41
C ARG A 269 -9.97 -14.65 1.71
N PRO A 270 -9.78 -15.93 2.04
CA PRO A 270 -10.39 -17.08 1.37
C PRO A 270 -11.95 -17.18 1.40
N ALA A 271 -12.67 -16.18 0.92
CA ALA A 271 -14.13 -16.08 0.88
C ALA A 271 -14.68 -16.52 -0.47
N ILE A 272 -15.79 -17.28 -0.46
CA ILE A 272 -16.45 -17.76 -1.69
C ILE A 272 -17.04 -16.58 -2.47
N ALA A 273 -17.74 -15.69 -1.78
CA ALA A 273 -18.25 -14.46 -2.36
C ALA A 273 -17.16 -13.39 -2.45
N ALA A 274 -17.25 -12.54 -3.46
CA ALA A 274 -16.44 -11.34 -3.58
C ALA A 274 -16.84 -10.35 -2.48
N GLU A 275 -15.85 -9.78 -1.79
CA GLU A 275 -16.08 -8.83 -0.69
C GLU A 275 -15.24 -7.57 -0.91
N PRO A 276 -15.63 -6.71 -1.86
CA PRO A 276 -14.88 -5.49 -2.17
C PRO A 276 -14.68 -4.57 -0.95
N GLY A 277 -15.59 -4.64 0.03
CA GLY A 277 -15.51 -3.89 1.29
C GLY A 277 -14.43 -4.38 2.27
N LEU A 278 -13.68 -5.45 1.95
CA LEU A 278 -12.52 -5.88 2.74
C LEU A 278 -11.19 -5.37 2.18
N THR A 279 -11.20 -4.81 0.97
CA THR A 279 -10.02 -4.20 0.34
C THR A 279 -10.08 -2.69 0.59
N PRO A 280 -9.11 -2.12 1.34
CA PRO A 280 -8.94 -0.67 1.43
C PRO A 280 -8.90 -0.02 0.06
N ASP A 281 -9.38 1.22 -0.02
CA ASP A 281 -9.23 2.06 -1.20
C ASP A 281 -7.75 2.47 -1.36
N TYR A 282 -6.96 1.55 -1.89
CA TYR A 282 -5.55 1.79 -2.19
C TYR A 282 -5.36 2.77 -3.35
N VAL A 283 -6.40 3.02 -4.16
CA VAL A 283 -6.35 4.04 -5.21
C VAL A 283 -6.23 5.42 -4.59
N ALA A 284 -7.16 5.80 -3.70
CA ALA A 284 -7.13 7.10 -3.05
C ALA A 284 -5.93 7.23 -2.10
N PHE A 285 -5.41 6.13 -1.57
CA PHE A 285 -4.16 6.11 -0.82
C PHE A 285 -2.96 6.43 -1.74
N CYS A 286 -2.72 5.63 -2.77
CA CYS A 286 -1.55 5.76 -3.66
C CYS A 286 -1.54 7.08 -4.44
N THR A 287 -2.70 7.55 -4.91
CA THR A 287 -2.83 8.84 -5.61
C THR A 287 -2.60 10.06 -4.70
N THR A 288 -2.44 9.87 -3.38
CA THR A 288 -1.98 10.95 -2.51
C THR A 288 -0.55 11.40 -2.88
N CYS A 289 0.30 10.46 -3.32
CA CYS A 289 1.67 10.75 -3.76
C CYS A 289 1.80 10.69 -5.29
N HIS A 290 1.10 9.77 -5.94
CA HIS A 290 1.18 9.54 -7.38
C HIS A 290 0.05 10.25 -8.13
N ASN A 291 -0.02 11.57 -8.10
CA ASN A 291 -1.05 12.34 -8.83
C ASN A 291 -0.44 13.29 -9.87
N PRO A 292 -1.25 13.85 -10.78
CA PRO A 292 -0.76 14.78 -11.80
C PRO A 292 -0.13 16.07 -11.25
N GLN A 293 -0.40 16.43 -10.00
CA GLN A 293 0.12 17.64 -9.36
C GLN A 293 1.49 17.44 -8.70
N LEU A 294 1.87 16.19 -8.40
CA LEU A 294 3.12 15.84 -7.72
C LEU A 294 4.02 15.00 -8.63
N GLN A 295 5.17 15.55 -9.01
CA GLN A 295 6.15 14.82 -9.79
C GLN A 295 7.01 13.95 -8.88
N VAL A 296 7.02 12.64 -9.13
CA VAL A 296 7.86 11.69 -8.39
C VAL A 296 9.07 11.33 -9.25
N TRP A 297 10.28 11.63 -8.77
CA TRP A 297 11.51 11.14 -9.39
C TRP A 297 11.88 9.78 -8.78
N SER A 298 12.05 8.75 -9.62
CA SER A 298 12.57 7.46 -9.18
C SER A 298 14.06 7.40 -9.48
N THR A 299 14.88 7.34 -8.43
CA THR A 299 16.33 7.12 -8.57
C THR A 299 16.61 5.77 -9.20
N ALA A 300 15.88 4.74 -8.77
CA ALA A 300 15.93 3.40 -9.35
C ALA A 300 15.64 3.39 -10.86
N LEU A 301 14.65 4.13 -11.36
CA LEU A 301 14.35 4.15 -12.80
C LEU A 301 15.11 5.24 -13.59
N GLY A 302 15.85 6.12 -12.90
CA GLY A 302 16.53 7.26 -13.51
C GLY A 302 15.60 8.22 -14.25
N ARG A 303 14.33 8.32 -13.84
CA ARG A 303 13.32 9.15 -14.51
C ARG A 303 12.17 9.56 -13.59
N TYR A 304 11.42 10.57 -14.03
CA TYR A 304 10.11 10.85 -13.45
C TYR A 304 9.14 9.70 -13.71
N LEU A 305 8.39 9.32 -12.67
CA LEU A 305 7.28 8.40 -12.78
C LEU A 305 6.14 9.08 -13.53
N LYS A 306 5.36 8.27 -14.24
CA LYS A 306 4.13 8.75 -14.85
C LYS A 306 3.09 8.93 -13.74
N PRO A 307 2.35 10.04 -13.73
CA PRO A 307 1.30 10.26 -12.73
C PRO A 307 0.17 9.25 -12.94
N ILE A 308 -0.54 8.94 -11.85
CA ILE A 308 -1.76 8.15 -11.90
C ILE A 308 -2.94 9.11 -12.06
N ASP A 309 -3.76 8.92 -13.07
CA ASP A 309 -5.00 9.66 -13.26
C ASP A 309 -6.18 8.70 -13.20
N TRP A 310 -6.89 8.65 -12.07
CA TRP A 310 -8.06 7.78 -11.90
C TRP A 310 -9.39 8.48 -12.26
N GLY A 311 -9.32 9.62 -12.96
CA GLY A 311 -10.49 10.32 -13.46
C GLY A 311 -11.25 9.54 -14.55
N PRO A 312 -12.47 9.98 -14.90
CA PRO A 312 -13.32 9.33 -15.92
C PRO A 312 -12.73 9.36 -17.33
N ASP A 313 -11.74 10.22 -17.58
CA ASP A 313 -11.02 10.32 -18.85
C ASP A 313 -9.53 9.94 -18.71
N GLY A 314 -9.16 9.31 -17.59
CA GLY A 314 -7.79 8.96 -17.24
C GLY A 314 -7.41 7.50 -17.52
N ASP A 315 -6.61 6.93 -16.63
CA ASP A 315 -6.02 5.60 -16.78
C ASP A 315 -7.09 4.48 -16.91
N LYS A 316 -6.83 3.55 -17.82
CA LYS A 316 -7.57 2.28 -17.93
C LYS A 316 -7.42 1.45 -16.65
N HIS A 317 -8.46 0.67 -16.34
CA HIS A 317 -8.61 -0.01 -15.04
C HIS A 317 -8.76 0.95 -13.85
N GLY A 318 -8.81 2.26 -14.11
CA GLY A 318 -9.23 3.32 -13.20
C GLY A 318 -10.61 3.86 -13.59
N GLY A 319 -10.77 5.18 -13.53
CA GLY A 319 -12.05 5.83 -13.84
C GLY A 319 -12.43 5.79 -15.31
N ALA A 320 -11.48 5.62 -16.23
CA ALA A 320 -11.79 5.62 -17.64
C ALA A 320 -12.57 4.38 -18.07
N PRO A 321 -13.62 4.57 -18.88
CA PRO A 321 -14.46 3.47 -19.32
C PRO A 321 -13.64 2.47 -20.12
N ARG A 322 -14.01 1.20 -19.96
CA ARG A 322 -13.58 0.13 -20.85
C ARG A 322 -13.90 0.52 -22.30
N ASP A 323 -13.00 0.18 -23.21
CA ASP A 323 -13.27 0.36 -24.64
C ASP A 323 -14.41 -0.59 -25.04
N ASP A 324 -15.60 -0.03 -25.24
CA ASP A 324 -16.80 -0.74 -25.71
C ASP A 324 -16.70 -1.01 -27.21
N TYR A 325 -15.70 -1.81 -27.59
CA TYR A 325 -15.69 -2.44 -28.90
C TYR A 325 -16.31 -3.83 -28.76
N SER A 326 -17.64 -3.84 -28.64
CA SER A 326 -18.48 -5.02 -28.86
C SER A 326 -18.59 -5.33 -30.37
N TYR A 327 -17.46 -5.42 -31.07
CA TYR A 327 -17.48 -6.04 -32.39
C TYR A 327 -17.64 -7.54 -32.19
N SER A 328 -18.88 -8.01 -32.27
CA SER A 328 -19.21 -9.41 -32.55
C SER A 328 -18.61 -9.76 -33.91
N PHE A 329 -17.34 -10.14 -33.94
CA PHE A 329 -16.80 -10.89 -35.06
C PHE A 329 -17.42 -12.28 -34.99
N THR A 330 -18.49 -12.48 -35.76
CA THR A 330 -18.80 -13.82 -36.26
C THR A 330 -17.65 -14.19 -37.18
N ASP A 331 -16.87 -15.18 -36.80
CA ASP A 331 -15.98 -15.82 -37.77
C ASP A 331 -16.83 -16.40 -38.92
N SER A 332 -16.17 -16.70 -40.04
CA SER A 332 -16.78 -17.37 -41.18
C SER A 332 -17.30 -18.80 -40.87
N TYR A 333 -17.16 -19.27 -39.63
CA TYR A 333 -17.68 -20.54 -39.13
C TYR A 333 -18.98 -20.40 -38.31
N GLY A 334 -19.51 -19.18 -38.14
CA GLY A 334 -20.78 -18.96 -37.44
C GLY A 334 -20.69 -19.16 -35.93
N LEU A 335 -19.48 -19.13 -35.35
CA LEU A 335 -19.28 -19.14 -33.91
C LEU A 335 -19.45 -17.70 -33.39
N SER A 336 -20.69 -17.34 -33.04
CA SER A 336 -21.10 -16.00 -32.60
C SER A 336 -20.64 -15.62 -31.18
N ASP A 337 -19.58 -16.24 -30.67
CA ASP A 337 -19.26 -16.20 -29.24
C ASP A 337 -17.78 -15.91 -28.96
N TYR A 338 -17.06 -15.33 -29.93
CA TYR A 338 -15.70 -14.84 -29.74
C TYR A 338 -15.70 -13.32 -29.55
N ASN A 339 -16.36 -12.85 -28.49
CA ASN A 339 -16.09 -11.49 -28.01
C ASN A 339 -14.65 -11.47 -27.47
N ASP A 340 -13.73 -10.97 -28.28
CA ASP A 340 -12.26 -11.01 -28.09
C ASP A 340 -11.80 -10.14 -26.90
N ASN A 341 -12.69 -9.28 -26.39
CA ASN A 341 -12.42 -8.41 -25.25
C ASN A 341 -12.74 -9.07 -23.89
N ARG A 342 -13.07 -10.37 -23.84
CA ARG A 342 -13.49 -11.02 -22.58
C ARG A 342 -12.36 -11.01 -21.55
N THR A 343 -12.60 -10.38 -20.41
CA THR A 343 -11.78 -10.61 -19.21
C THR A 343 -12.00 -12.04 -18.71
N LEU A 344 -11.01 -12.60 -18.02
CA LEU A 344 -11.13 -13.86 -17.29
C LEU A 344 -11.97 -13.63 -16.03
N GLU A 345 -12.62 -14.68 -15.55
CA GLU A 345 -13.21 -14.65 -14.23
C GLU A 345 -12.16 -14.30 -13.16
N PRO A 346 -12.54 -13.54 -12.10
CA PRO A 346 -13.91 -13.16 -11.72
C PRO A 346 -14.45 -11.91 -12.43
N TYR A 347 -13.68 -11.34 -13.35
CA TYR A 347 -13.98 -10.06 -13.98
C TYR A 347 -14.91 -10.16 -15.20
N HIS A 348 -15.08 -11.37 -15.75
CA HIS A 348 -15.78 -11.58 -17.02
C HIS A 348 -17.25 -11.15 -16.96
N ASN A 349 -17.92 -11.56 -15.89
CA ASN A 349 -19.35 -11.37 -15.68
C ASN A 349 -19.66 -10.24 -14.68
N HIS A 350 -18.72 -9.30 -14.51
CA HIS A 350 -18.95 -8.20 -13.60
C HIS A 350 -20.09 -7.30 -14.14
N PRO A 351 -21.11 -7.00 -13.33
CA PRO A 351 -22.31 -6.28 -13.79
C PRO A 351 -22.00 -4.84 -14.22
N ASP A 352 -20.92 -4.25 -13.70
CA ASP A 352 -20.51 -2.89 -14.01
C ASP A 352 -19.64 -2.89 -15.28
N GLY A 353 -20.08 -2.14 -16.29
CA GLY A 353 -19.38 -2.04 -17.59
C GLY A 353 -17.96 -1.49 -17.51
N ASN A 354 -17.61 -0.79 -16.41
CA ASN A 354 -16.25 -0.41 -16.08
C ASN A 354 -15.76 -1.18 -14.85
N LEU A 355 -14.58 -1.79 -14.98
CA LEU A 355 -13.92 -2.54 -13.92
C LEU A 355 -12.74 -1.74 -13.40
N VAL A 356 -12.88 -1.25 -12.17
CA VAL A 356 -11.79 -0.58 -11.47
C VAL A 356 -10.96 -1.62 -10.74
N LEU A 357 -9.63 -1.48 -10.77
CA LEU A 357 -8.70 -2.31 -10.01
C LEU A 357 -8.16 -1.54 -8.80
N SER A 358 -7.88 -2.28 -7.73
CA SER A 358 -7.03 -1.78 -6.65
C SER A 358 -5.59 -1.75 -7.13
N CYS A 359 -4.79 -0.78 -6.68
CA CYS A 359 -3.36 -0.77 -6.97
C CYS A 359 -2.69 -2.09 -6.53
N LEU A 360 -3.15 -2.70 -5.44
CA LEU A 360 -2.60 -3.96 -4.91
C LEU A 360 -3.09 -5.22 -5.64
N ASP A 361 -3.99 -5.10 -6.61
CA ASP A 361 -4.30 -6.22 -7.50
C ASP A 361 -3.12 -6.53 -8.43
N CYS A 362 -2.20 -5.58 -8.62
CA CYS A 362 -1.03 -5.70 -9.49
C CYS A 362 0.28 -5.37 -8.79
N HIS A 363 0.30 -4.46 -7.81
CA HIS A 363 1.53 -3.96 -7.21
C HIS A 363 1.74 -4.42 -5.76
N ASP A 364 3.00 -4.51 -5.32
CA ASP A 364 3.41 -4.63 -3.92
C ASP A 364 4.26 -3.40 -3.54
N PRO A 365 3.78 -2.53 -2.63
CA PRO A 365 4.40 -1.23 -2.39
C PRO A 365 5.70 -1.32 -1.59
N HIS A 366 5.99 -2.44 -0.91
CA HIS A 366 7.27 -2.57 -0.20
C HIS A 366 8.37 -3.02 -1.15
N GLY A 367 8.06 -3.93 -2.08
CA GLY A 367 9.00 -4.36 -3.09
C GLY A 367 8.56 -5.57 -3.88
N SER A 368 9.22 -5.76 -5.02
CA SER A 368 9.03 -6.93 -5.88
C SER A 368 10.31 -7.20 -6.66
N TYR A 369 10.39 -8.36 -7.31
CA TYR A 369 11.50 -8.70 -8.22
C TYR A 369 11.51 -7.93 -9.54
N ASN A 370 10.67 -6.89 -9.69
CA ASN A 370 10.67 -6.02 -10.86
C ASN A 370 10.54 -4.55 -10.47
N ALA A 371 11.08 -3.68 -11.32
CA ALA A 371 11.16 -2.25 -11.08
C ALA A 371 9.81 -1.52 -11.11
N ALA A 372 8.76 -2.18 -11.61
CA ALA A 372 7.39 -1.67 -11.59
C ALA A 372 6.60 -2.17 -10.37
N LEU A 373 7.25 -2.84 -9.42
CA LEU A 373 6.65 -3.33 -8.19
C LEU A 373 5.52 -4.35 -8.42
N ILE A 374 5.49 -5.04 -9.55
CA ILE A 374 4.43 -5.99 -9.86
C ILE A 374 4.53 -7.22 -8.93
N ARG A 375 3.45 -7.55 -8.23
CA ARG A 375 3.39 -8.72 -7.34
C ARG A 375 3.44 -10.01 -8.14
N TRP A 376 4.21 -10.99 -7.68
CA TRP A 376 4.58 -12.20 -8.42
C TRP A 376 3.39 -13.13 -8.79
N ARG A 377 2.21 -12.95 -8.17
CA ARG A 377 0.95 -13.60 -8.58
C ARG A 377 -0.22 -12.63 -8.65
N ILE A 378 -1.03 -12.79 -9.70
CA ILE A 378 -2.23 -11.98 -9.95
C ILE A 378 -3.36 -12.91 -10.33
N ASN A 379 -4.55 -12.70 -9.76
CA ASN A 379 -5.77 -13.46 -10.06
C ASN A 379 -5.56 -14.99 -10.01
N ALA A 380 -5.11 -15.48 -8.85
CA ALA A 380 -4.81 -16.89 -8.59
C ALA A 380 -3.70 -17.52 -9.47
N ARG A 381 -2.93 -16.73 -10.22
CA ARG A 381 -1.96 -17.24 -11.21
C ARG A 381 -0.58 -16.61 -11.03
N ALA A 382 0.47 -17.43 -11.01
CA ALA A 382 1.85 -16.97 -11.12
C ALA A 382 2.12 -16.44 -12.52
N TYR A 383 2.76 -15.28 -12.64
CA TYR A 383 3.35 -14.88 -13.92
C TYR A 383 4.85 -15.21 -14.01
N MET A 384 5.50 -15.56 -12.88
CA MET A 384 6.93 -15.89 -12.83
C MET A 384 7.25 -17.36 -13.20
N ASP A 385 6.29 -18.28 -13.21
CA ASP A 385 6.51 -19.70 -13.57
C ASP A 385 6.98 -19.90 -15.02
N SER A 386 6.79 -18.92 -15.91
CA SER A 386 7.35 -18.96 -17.27
C SER A 386 8.80 -18.49 -17.37
N MET A 387 9.44 -18.11 -16.25
CA MET A 387 10.84 -17.66 -16.20
C MET A 387 11.83 -18.75 -15.73
N THR A 388 11.36 -19.89 -15.22
CA THR A 388 12.23 -20.96 -14.69
C THR A 388 12.53 -22.07 -15.71
N ASN A 389 11.89 -22.08 -16.88
CA ASN A 389 11.91 -23.25 -17.79
C ASN A 389 12.20 -22.96 -19.27
N TYR A 390 12.89 -21.86 -19.58
CA TYR A 390 13.51 -21.73 -20.89
C TYR A 390 14.95 -21.26 -20.74
N ASP A 391 15.84 -22.03 -21.37
CA ASP A 391 17.27 -21.79 -21.65
C ASP A 391 17.53 -20.50 -22.46
N TYR A 392 16.70 -19.48 -22.28
CA TYR A 392 17.05 -18.12 -22.65
C TYR A 392 17.80 -17.55 -21.46
N PRO A 393 19.11 -17.28 -21.58
CA PRO A 393 19.85 -16.66 -20.51
C PRO A 393 19.07 -15.42 -20.10
N ILE A 394 19.01 -15.19 -18.79
CA ILE A 394 18.69 -13.90 -18.19
C ILE A 394 19.67 -12.92 -18.86
N SER A 395 19.30 -12.41 -20.03
CA SER A 395 20.09 -11.46 -20.78
C SER A 395 19.86 -10.15 -20.06
N ARG A 396 20.63 -10.01 -18.98
CA ARG A 396 21.12 -8.79 -18.37
C ARG A 396 20.79 -7.57 -19.20
N GLY A 397 19.62 -7.04 -18.96
CA GLY A 397 19.16 -5.84 -19.58
C GLY A 397 18.02 -5.26 -18.75
N PRO A 398 17.57 -4.06 -19.11
CA PRO A 398 16.18 -3.68 -18.85
C PRO A 398 15.28 -4.84 -19.23
N PHE A 399 13.99 -4.70 -19.00
CA PHE A 399 13.02 -4.84 -20.08
C PHE A 399 13.51 -4.75 -21.58
N THR A 400 14.42 -5.59 -22.08
CA THR A 400 14.86 -5.61 -23.49
C THR A 400 13.77 -6.18 -24.39
N ASP A 401 12.75 -6.78 -23.76
CA ASP A 401 11.44 -6.89 -24.33
C ASP A 401 10.36 -6.50 -23.31
N HIS A 402 10.18 -5.19 -23.07
CA HIS A 402 9.04 -4.62 -22.32
C HIS A 402 7.68 -5.25 -22.69
N ARG A 403 7.57 -5.87 -23.87
CA ARG A 403 6.35 -6.41 -24.46
C ARG A 403 6.03 -7.81 -23.92
N LYS A 404 7.03 -8.63 -23.57
CA LYS A 404 6.80 -10.01 -23.11
C LYS A 404 6.31 -10.09 -21.67
N ASN A 405 6.91 -9.34 -20.75
CA ASN A 405 6.58 -9.43 -19.33
C ASN A 405 5.23 -8.81 -18.97
N ILE A 406 4.88 -7.66 -19.56
CA ILE A 406 3.57 -7.07 -19.30
C ILE A 406 2.43 -7.90 -19.91
N THR A 407 2.65 -8.53 -21.07
CA THR A 407 1.67 -9.46 -21.64
C THR A 407 1.37 -10.62 -20.68
N TYR A 408 2.36 -11.11 -19.92
CA TYR A 408 2.13 -12.12 -18.89
C TYR A 408 1.34 -11.60 -17.68
N VAL A 409 1.48 -10.33 -17.32
CA VAL A 409 0.69 -9.67 -16.27
C VAL A 409 -0.76 -9.51 -16.74
N CYS A 410 -0.95 -8.91 -17.91
CA CYS A 410 -2.27 -8.70 -18.52
C CYS A 410 -2.98 -10.03 -18.77
N SER A 411 -2.25 -11.10 -19.14
CA SER A 411 -2.86 -12.41 -19.41
C SER A 411 -3.44 -13.12 -18.20
N ARG A 412 -3.18 -12.63 -16.98
CA ARG A 412 -3.85 -13.11 -15.76
C ARG A 412 -5.32 -12.71 -15.69
N CYS A 413 -5.70 -11.66 -16.44
CA CYS A 413 -7.05 -11.15 -16.51
C CYS A 413 -7.59 -11.11 -17.95
N HIS A 414 -6.74 -11.18 -18.98
CA HIS A 414 -7.14 -11.13 -20.38
C HIS A 414 -6.64 -12.40 -21.12
N PRO A 415 -7.53 -13.34 -21.53
CA PRO A 415 -7.16 -14.60 -22.16
C PRO A 415 -6.35 -14.43 -23.46
N TYR A 416 -6.45 -13.25 -24.10
CA TYR A 416 -5.82 -12.94 -25.38
C TYR A 416 -4.92 -11.70 -25.34
N ALA A 417 -4.35 -11.34 -24.19
CA ALA A 417 -3.53 -10.12 -24.02
C ALA A 417 -2.45 -9.89 -25.10
N GLY A 418 -1.90 -10.96 -25.69
CA GLY A 418 -0.91 -10.88 -26.78
C GLY A 418 -1.48 -10.98 -28.21
N ALA A 419 -2.77 -11.31 -28.36
CA ALA A 419 -3.43 -11.56 -29.65
C ALA A 419 -4.52 -10.52 -29.99
N THR A 420 -4.99 -9.71 -29.04
CA THR A 420 -6.14 -8.81 -29.22
C THR A 420 -5.89 -7.55 -30.04
N HIS A 421 -4.66 -7.06 -30.17
CA HIS A 421 -4.39 -5.90 -31.06
C HIS A 421 -4.22 -6.30 -32.54
N HIS A 422 -3.86 -7.56 -32.81
CA HIS A 422 -3.93 -8.16 -34.13
C HIS A 422 -4.84 -9.36 -34.02
N GLY A 423 -6.16 -9.12 -33.92
CA GLY A 423 -7.16 -10.18 -33.92
C GLY A 423 -6.71 -11.25 -34.90
N TYR A 424 -6.56 -12.49 -34.40
CA TYR A 424 -5.86 -13.60 -35.03
C TYR A 424 -6.47 -13.91 -36.41
N LYS A 425 -6.12 -13.13 -37.43
CA LYS A 425 -6.39 -13.48 -38.81
C LYS A 425 -5.31 -14.47 -39.20
N ARG A 426 -5.62 -15.76 -39.05
CA ARG A 426 -5.11 -16.74 -40.01
C ARG A 426 -5.34 -16.16 -41.40
N ASN A 427 -4.32 -16.31 -42.24
CA ASN A 427 -4.23 -15.84 -43.62
C ASN A 427 -5.28 -16.47 -44.56
N ASP A 428 -6.56 -16.45 -44.19
CA ASP A 428 -7.63 -16.86 -45.09
C ASP A 428 -7.99 -15.64 -45.93
N TYR A 429 -7.22 -15.48 -47.01
CA TYR A 429 -7.53 -14.69 -48.20
C TYR A 429 -9.00 -14.86 -48.60
N GLY A 430 -9.81 -13.79 -48.68
CA GLY A 430 -11.09 -13.93 -49.37
C GLY A 430 -12.06 -12.75 -49.46
N ASP A 431 -12.11 -11.83 -48.51
CA ASP A 431 -13.23 -10.89 -48.42
C ASP A 431 -12.78 -9.42 -48.42
N GLY A 432 -12.83 -8.83 -49.62
CA GLY A 432 -12.45 -7.44 -49.94
C GLY A 432 -13.35 -6.34 -49.38
N LEU A 433 -13.91 -6.50 -48.18
CA LEU A 433 -14.79 -5.52 -47.54
C LEU A 433 -14.37 -5.23 -46.09
N ASN A 434 -13.17 -4.67 -45.89
CA ASN A 434 -12.92 -3.62 -44.86
C ASN A 434 -11.47 -3.10 -44.80
N TRP A 435 -10.72 -3.13 -45.91
CA TRP A 435 -9.33 -2.64 -45.91
C TRP A 435 -9.21 -1.15 -45.54
N ARG A 436 -10.22 -0.31 -45.81
CA ARG A 436 -10.18 1.14 -45.49
C ARG A 436 -10.36 1.47 -44.02
N LEU A 437 -11.29 0.82 -43.31
CA LEU A 437 -11.48 1.04 -41.87
C LEU A 437 -10.33 0.44 -41.05
N MET A 438 -9.71 -0.64 -41.56
CA MET A 438 -8.55 -1.27 -40.94
C MET A 438 -7.25 -0.46 -41.15
N TYR A 439 -7.13 0.29 -42.26
CA TYR A 439 -5.96 1.14 -42.51
C TYR A 439 -5.88 2.34 -41.55
N GLU A 440 -7.01 2.97 -41.22
CA GLU A 440 -7.04 4.09 -40.28
C GLU A 440 -6.70 3.64 -38.85
N SER A 441 -7.26 2.51 -38.37
CA SER A 441 -6.93 1.96 -37.04
C SER A 441 -5.51 1.41 -36.92
N CYS A 442 -4.92 0.95 -38.03
CA CYS A 442 -3.52 0.50 -38.05
C CYS A 442 -2.56 1.68 -37.93
N TYR A 443 -2.87 2.85 -38.51
CA TYR A 443 -2.02 4.05 -38.41
C TYR A 443 -1.94 4.61 -37.00
N ASP A 444 -3.01 4.49 -36.23
CA ASP A 444 -3.06 4.90 -34.81
C ASP A 444 -2.08 4.09 -33.93
N CYS A 445 -1.73 2.89 -34.38
CA CYS A 445 -0.89 1.93 -33.65
C CYS A 445 0.47 1.66 -34.32
N HIS A 446 0.57 1.84 -35.64
CA HIS A 446 1.74 1.55 -36.48
C HIS A 446 2.04 2.75 -37.38
N ALA A 447 3.11 3.46 -37.05
CA ALA A 447 3.53 4.67 -37.74
C ALA A 447 3.86 4.50 -39.25
N ASP A 448 4.00 3.28 -39.77
CA ASP A 448 4.34 3.03 -41.19
C ASP A 448 3.84 1.65 -41.70
N PRO A 449 3.05 1.59 -42.80
CA PRO A 449 2.63 0.33 -43.44
C PRO A 449 3.76 -0.47 -44.13
N GLY A 450 5.03 0.00 -44.10
CA GLY A 450 6.18 -0.67 -44.70
C GLY A 450 7.19 -1.32 -43.74
N TYR A 451 7.08 -1.10 -42.43
CA TYR A 451 8.02 -1.66 -41.44
C TYR A 451 7.44 -2.91 -40.75
N PRO A 452 8.27 -3.95 -40.45
CA PRO A 452 7.79 -5.13 -39.73
C PRO A 452 7.12 -4.72 -38.43
N ALA A 453 5.85 -5.11 -38.29
CA ALA A 453 4.92 -4.73 -37.24
C ALA A 453 5.57 -4.59 -35.86
N TRP A 454 5.76 -3.35 -35.41
CA TRP A 454 6.09 -3.09 -34.02
C TRP A 454 4.85 -3.43 -33.20
N GLN A 455 4.89 -4.55 -32.45
CA GLN A 455 3.87 -4.86 -31.46
C GLN A 455 3.68 -3.66 -30.52
N VAL A 456 2.48 -3.06 -30.55
CA VAL A 456 2.10 -2.01 -29.59
C VAL A 456 2.07 -2.64 -28.21
N ASN A 457 2.81 -2.04 -27.27
CA ASN A 457 2.82 -2.50 -25.89
C ASN A 457 1.47 -2.13 -25.24
N CYS A 458 0.87 -3.03 -24.46
CA CYS A 458 -0.35 -2.74 -23.70
C CYS A 458 -0.25 -1.41 -22.93
N LEU A 459 0.92 -1.11 -22.34
CA LEU A 459 1.18 0.10 -21.56
C LEU A 459 1.24 1.39 -22.38
N SER A 460 1.28 1.30 -23.71
CA SER A 460 1.17 2.48 -24.58
C SER A 460 -0.23 3.10 -24.53
N CYS A 461 -1.25 2.32 -24.14
CA CYS A 461 -2.64 2.80 -24.04
C CYS A 461 -3.31 2.47 -22.69
N HIS A 462 -2.80 1.46 -21.97
CA HIS A 462 -3.36 0.96 -20.70
C HIS A 462 -2.42 1.15 -19.50
N GLY A 463 -1.35 1.94 -19.66
CA GLY A 463 -0.43 2.28 -18.58
C GLY A 463 -0.74 3.66 -18.00
N HIS A 464 -0.26 3.94 -16.79
CA HIS A 464 -0.38 5.25 -16.17
C HIS A 464 0.17 6.36 -17.04
N GLY A 465 -0.57 7.46 -17.23
CA GLY A 465 -0.14 8.61 -18.03
C GLY A 465 0.27 8.20 -19.45
N SER A 466 -0.49 7.29 -20.04
CA SER A 466 -0.22 6.81 -21.39
C SER A 466 -0.73 7.80 -22.42
N THR A 467 0.09 8.02 -23.45
CA THR A 467 -0.23 8.92 -24.54
C THR A 467 0.07 8.20 -25.84
N MET A 468 -0.84 8.32 -26.80
CA MET A 468 -0.59 7.97 -28.18
C MET A 468 -0.12 9.21 -28.91
N VAL A 469 1.01 9.09 -29.59
CA VAL A 469 1.56 10.11 -30.48
C VAL A 469 1.63 9.55 -31.90
N ASP A 470 1.42 10.40 -32.89
CA ASP A 470 1.54 10.01 -34.29
C ASP A 470 3.02 9.87 -34.70
N LYS A 471 3.22 9.45 -35.95
CA LYS A 471 4.56 9.29 -36.55
C LYS A 471 5.40 10.57 -36.56
N ASP A 472 4.76 11.73 -36.49
CA ASP A 472 5.40 13.05 -36.53
C ASP A 472 5.63 13.57 -35.09
N GLY A 473 5.30 12.76 -34.07
CA GLY A 473 5.45 13.09 -32.66
C GLY A 473 4.33 13.95 -32.10
N ASN A 474 3.25 14.18 -32.85
CA ASN A 474 2.11 14.94 -32.36
C ASN A 474 1.25 14.06 -31.45
N LEU A 475 0.78 14.62 -30.34
CA LEU A 475 -0.17 13.95 -29.45
C LEU A 475 -1.47 13.64 -30.21
N ILE A 476 -1.78 12.35 -30.37
CA ILE A 476 -3.07 11.86 -30.88
C ILE A 476 -4.08 11.87 -29.74
N LYS A 477 -3.71 11.27 -28.61
CA LYS A 477 -4.62 11.07 -27.47
C LYS A 477 -3.84 10.88 -26.18
N THR A 478 -4.32 11.50 -25.10
CA THR A 478 -3.97 11.11 -23.73
C THR A 478 -5.02 10.13 -23.25
N PHE A 479 -4.57 9.05 -22.64
CA PHE A 479 -5.39 8.11 -21.91
C PHE A 479 -5.20 8.42 -20.44
#